data_AF-A0AAJ2FRW2-F1
#
_entry.id   AF-A0AAJ2FRW2-F1
#
_cell.length_a   1.000
_cell.length_b   1.000
_cell.length_c   1.000
_cell.angle_alpha   90.00
_cell.angle_beta   90.00
_cell.angle_gamma   90.00
#
_symmetry.space_group_name_H-M   'P 1'
#
loop_
_entity.id
_entity.type
_entity.pdbx_description
1 polymer ?
#
loop_
_entity_poly.entity_id
_entity_poly.type
_entity_poly.pdbx_seq_one_letter_code
_entity_poly.pdbx_strand_id
1 'polypeptide(L)' 'MRDAGHERPSVYAVDEAGHVFIAEGGDDENGAKCWVAADLAST' A
#
# COMPACT_ATOMS: atom_id res chain seq x y z
N MET A 1 10.20 1.84 -2.22
CA MET A 1 8.78 2.18 -2.46
C MET A 1 8.61 3.68 -2.57
N ARG A 2 7.65 4.17 -3.34
CA ARG A 2 7.29 5.60 -3.35
C ARG A 2 6.41 5.94 -2.14
N ASP A 3 6.27 7.22 -1.81
CA ASP A 3 5.40 7.68 -0.72
C ASP A 3 3.95 7.25 -0.95
N ALA A 4 3.30 6.75 0.11
CA ALA A 4 1.91 6.26 0.04
C ALA A 4 0.93 7.33 -0.46
N GLY A 5 1.16 8.60 -0.11
CA GLY A 5 0.32 9.72 -0.53
C GLY A 5 0.38 10.04 -2.03
N HIS A 6 1.30 9.44 -2.78
CA HIS A 6 1.35 9.55 -4.24
C HIS A 6 0.61 8.40 -4.94
N GLU A 7 0.20 7.39 -4.18
CA GLU A 7 -0.45 6.19 -4.70
C GLU A 7 -1.93 6.21 -4.36
N ARG A 8 -2.75 5.63 -5.25
CA ARG A 8 -4.19 5.51 -4.99
C ARG A 8 -4.43 4.55 -3.83
N PRO A 9 -5.47 4.76 -2.99
CA PRO A 9 -5.86 3.78 -2.00
C PRO A 9 -6.09 2.40 -2.65
N SER A 10 -5.78 1.33 -1.90
CA SER A 10 -5.94 -0.07 -2.30
C SER A 10 -5.00 -0.57 -3.41
N VAL A 11 -3.93 0.15 -3.75
CA VAL A 11 -2.87 -0.41 -4.60
C VAL A 11 -1.89 -1.27 -3.80
N TYR A 12 -1.24 -2.21 -4.48
CA TYR A 12 -0.21 -3.06 -3.90
C TYR A 12 1.19 -2.66 -4.39
N ALA A 13 2.16 -2.67 -3.49
CA ALA A 13 3.57 -2.51 -3.78
C ALA A 13 4.37 -3.69 -3.24
N VAL A 14 5.47 -4.03 -3.91
CA VAL A 14 6.38 -5.10 -3.48
C VAL A 14 7.76 -4.50 -3.25
N ASP A 15 8.41 -4.85 -2.14
CA ASP A 15 9.79 -4.45 -1.88
C ASP A 15 10.82 -5.38 -2.55
N GLU A 16 12.11 -5.05 -2.43
CA GLU A 16 13.20 -5.84 -3.01
C GLU A 16 13.36 -7.23 -2.39
N ALA A 17 12.81 -7.46 -1.19
CA ALA A 17 12.79 -8.75 -0.52
C ALA A 17 11.56 -9.59 -0.88
N GLY A 18 10.61 -9.04 -1.64
CA GLY A 18 9.37 -9.71 -2.05
C GLY A 18 8.22 -9.53 -1.06
N HIS A 19 8.32 -8.64 -0.07
CA HIS A 19 7.19 -8.35 0.82
C HIS A 19 6.17 -7.47 0.13
N VAL A 20 4.88 -7.81 0.30
CA VAL A 20 3.76 -7.09 -0.29
C VAL A 20 3.17 -6.11 0.73
N PHE A 21 2.90 -4.90 0.28
CA PHE A 21 2.26 -3.84 1.06
C PHE A 21 1.04 -3.34 0.31
N ILE A 22 -0.04 -3.02 1.03
CA ILE A 22 -1.23 -2.36 0.51
C ILE A 22 -1.26 -0.91 0.98
N ALA A 23 -1.63 -0.01 0.06
CA ALA A 23 -1.83 1.39 0.36
C ALA A 23 -3.18 1.56 1.07
N GLU A 24 -3.17 1.87 2.37
CA GLU A 24 -4.39 1.98 3.19
C GLU A 24 -4.67 3.40 3.68
N GLY A 25 -5.97 3.65 3.89
CA GLY A 25 -6.50 4.95 4.26
C GLY A 25 -6.42 5.98 3.14
N GLY A 26 -6.96 7.17 3.40
CA GLY A 26 -7.01 8.25 2.41
C GLY A 26 -8.17 8.11 1.43
N ASP A 27 -8.08 8.80 0.30
CA ASP A 27 -9.09 8.90 -0.74
C ASP A 27 -8.44 9.15 -2.12
N ASP A 28 -9.23 9.10 -3.19
CA ASP A 28 -8.71 9.28 -4.56
C ASP A 28 -8.07 10.68 -4.79
N GLU A 29 -8.34 11.69 -3.97
CA GLU A 29 -7.79 13.05 -4.10
C GLU A 29 -6.48 13.23 -3.31
N ASN A 30 -6.36 12.59 -2.14
CA ASN A 30 -5.24 12.74 -1.22
C ASN A 30 -4.24 11.56 -1.22
N GLY A 31 -4.55 10.49 -1.96
CA GLY A 31 -3.75 9.27 -1.99
C GLY A 31 -3.80 8.50 -0.68
N ALA A 32 -3.02 7.41 -0.57
CA ALA A 32 -3.01 6.60 0.63
C ALA A 32 -2.26 7.28 1.79
N LYS A 33 -2.74 7.07 3.02
CA LYS A 33 -2.08 7.65 4.22
C LYS A 33 -0.82 6.89 4.59
N CYS A 34 -0.86 5.57 4.45
CA CYS A 34 0.19 4.66 4.91
C CYS A 34 0.31 3.44 4.01
N TRP A 35 1.49 2.83 3.99
CA TRP A 35 1.67 1.45 3.53
C TRP A 35 1.48 0.48 4.71
N VAL A 36 0.63 -0.53 4.53
CA VAL A 36 0.40 -1.59 5.51
C VAL A 36 0.85 -2.91 4.91
N ALA A 37 1.53 -3.76 5.69
CA ALA A 37 1.95 -5.07 5.21
C ALA A 37 0.70 -5.90 4.85
N ALA A 38 0.61 -6.30 3.59
CA ALA A 38 -0.45 -7.18 3.14
C ALA A 38 -0.11 -8.57 3.66
N ASP A 39 -0.74 -8.96 4.77
CA ASP A 39 -0.66 -10.32 5.26
C ASP A 39 -1.29 -11.24 4.20
N LEU A 40 -0.45 -11.97 3.47
CA LEU A 40 -0.88 -12.96 2.47
C LEU A 40 -1.43 -14.24 3.14
N ALA A 41 -1.61 -14.25 4.47
CA ALA A 41 -1.96 -15.42 5.27
C ALA A 41 -3.27 -15.23 6.05
N SER A 42 -4.37 -14.96 5.36
CA SER A 42 -5.66 -15.59 5.68
C SER A 42 -6.61 -15.50 4.51
N THR A 43 -6.66 -16.59 3.74
CA THR A 43 -7.83 -16.98 2.94
C THR A 43 -8.95 -17.45 3.86
#